data_AF-Q4SWR2-F1
#
_entry.id   AF-Q4SWR2-F1
#
_cell.length_a   1.000
_cell.length_b   1.000
_cell.length_c   1.000
_cell.angle_alpha   90.00
_cell.angle_beta   90.00
_cell.angle_gamma   90.00
#
_symmetry.space_group_name_H-M   'P 1'
#
loop_
_entity.id
_entity.type
_entity.pdbx_description
1 polymer ?
#
loop_
_entity_poly.entity_id
_entity_poly.type
_entity_poly.pdbx_seq_one_letter_code
_entity_poly.pdbx_strand_id
1 'polypeptide(L)'
;TWLRSSWHIQVPFTWLEACVEWLQEEAGGAGRLSQQQINQQAFDQWLLADLRDLDFPVLPEGIAQARKIELNGTYCVQVDSLLDISQPAYSQLQKLRGTDCANDEVSAVTQATQRPWEAKPSRMLLLQVTDGVQSLEAMEYQSIPALSTALRPGVKLQLNGNMVCRLGMLLLGPSNVKVLGGEVEDLV
;
A
#
# COMPACT_ATOMS: atom_id res chain seq x y z
N THR A 1 -2.75 6.36 -22.46
CA THR A 1 -2.23 7.74 -22.25
C THR A 1 -2.80 8.38 -20.99
N TRP A 2 -4.11 8.31 -20.73
CA TRP A 2 -4.74 8.91 -19.54
C TRP A 2 -4.27 8.34 -18.18
N LEU A 3 -4.26 7.01 -18.00
CA LEU A 3 -3.80 6.36 -16.75
C LEU A 3 -2.39 6.82 -16.36
N ARG A 4 -1.49 6.86 -17.35
CA ARG A 4 -0.11 7.32 -17.16
C ARG A 4 -0.02 8.81 -16.85
N SER A 5 -0.77 9.67 -17.56
CA SER A 5 -0.68 11.13 -17.36
C SER A 5 -1.34 11.61 -16.07
N SER A 6 -2.44 10.97 -15.65
CA SER A 6 -3.23 11.41 -14.50
C SER A 6 -2.84 10.71 -13.21
N TRP A 7 -2.46 9.43 -13.29
CA TRP A 7 -2.23 8.58 -12.11
C TRP A 7 -0.84 7.95 -12.07
N HIS A 8 -0.01 8.12 -13.10
CA HIS A 8 1.30 7.47 -13.24
C HIS A 8 1.24 5.93 -13.26
N ILE A 9 0.06 5.39 -13.54
CA ILE A 9 -0.17 3.95 -13.65
C ILE A 9 0.38 3.46 -14.98
N GLN A 10 1.14 2.37 -14.92
CA GLN A 10 1.66 1.65 -16.07
C GLN A 10 1.10 0.22 -16.03
N VAL A 11 0.60 -0.26 -17.17
CA VAL A 11 -0.02 -1.58 -17.31
C VAL A 11 0.40 -2.19 -18.65
N PRO A 12 0.41 -3.53 -18.78
CA PRO A 12 0.60 -4.19 -20.06
C PRO A 12 -0.45 -3.74 -21.09
N PHE A 13 -0.04 -3.61 -22.34
CA PHE A 13 -0.98 -3.28 -23.42
C PHE A 13 -2.05 -4.35 -23.59
N THR A 14 -1.66 -5.63 -23.49
CA THR A 14 -2.57 -6.79 -23.57
C THR A 14 -3.65 -6.76 -22.51
N TRP A 15 -3.29 -6.42 -21.26
CA TRP A 15 -4.25 -6.26 -20.16
C TRP A 15 -5.21 -5.11 -20.44
N LEU A 16 -4.69 -3.96 -20.90
CA LEU A 16 -5.51 -2.79 -21.18
C LEU A 16 -6.48 -3.02 -22.34
N GLU A 17 -6.04 -3.69 -23.40
CA GLU A 17 -6.86 -4.07 -24.55
C GLU A 17 -8.01 -4.98 -24.10
N ALA A 18 -7.69 -6.08 -23.41
CA ALA A 18 -8.69 -7.01 -22.89
C ALA A 18 -9.67 -6.34 -21.90
N CYS A 19 -9.18 -5.45 -21.04
CA CYS A 19 -10.03 -4.69 -20.12
C CYS A 19 -11.01 -3.79 -20.89
N VAL A 20 -10.56 -3.07 -21.91
CA VAL A 20 -11.43 -2.19 -22.70
C VAL A 20 -12.44 -2.99 -23.52
N GLU A 21 -12.05 -4.13 -24.10
CA GLU A 21 -12.96 -5.04 -24.81
C GLU A 21 -14.07 -5.53 -23.88
N TRP A 22 -13.71 -6.06 -22.70
CA TRP A 22 -14.68 -6.51 -21.70
C TRP A 22 -15.64 -5.39 -21.27
N LEU A 23 -15.12 -4.18 -21.00
CA LEU A 23 -15.95 -3.03 -20.63
C LEU A 23 -16.95 -2.64 -21.74
N GLN A 24 -16.55 -2.77 -23.01
CA GLN A 24 -17.45 -2.49 -24.14
C GLN A 24 -18.52 -3.57 -24.30
N GLU A 25 -18.16 -4.84 -24.11
CA GLU A 25 -19.11 -5.96 -24.15
C GLU A 25 -20.16 -5.86 -23.04
N GLU A 26 -19.74 -5.60 -21.80
CA GLU A 26 -20.63 -5.38 -20.66
C GLU A 26 -21.57 -4.19 -20.87
N ALA A 27 -21.11 -3.14 -21.55
CA ALA A 27 -21.94 -1.99 -21.91
C ALA A 27 -22.90 -2.23 -23.08
N GLY A 28 -22.91 -3.43 -23.67
CA GLY A 28 -23.77 -3.78 -24.82
C GLY A 28 -23.20 -3.37 -26.18
N GLY A 29 -21.88 -3.32 -26.32
CA GLY A 29 -21.14 -3.14 -27.56
C GLY A 29 -20.37 -1.82 -27.72
N ALA A 30 -19.57 -1.74 -28.77
CA ALA A 30 -18.72 -0.59 -29.08
C ALA A 30 -19.51 0.72 -29.24
N GLY A 31 -18.98 1.81 -28.68
CA GLY A 31 -19.56 3.15 -28.79
C GLY A 31 -20.65 3.51 -27.77
N ARG A 32 -20.97 2.61 -26.83
CA ARG A 32 -21.92 2.88 -25.72
C ARG A 32 -21.30 3.71 -24.60
N LEU A 33 -20.00 3.60 -24.40
CA LEU A 33 -19.25 4.33 -23.39
C LEU A 33 -18.46 5.48 -24.03
N SER A 34 -18.47 6.64 -23.38
CA SER A 34 -17.54 7.72 -23.70
C SER A 34 -16.11 7.37 -23.27
N GLN A 35 -15.11 8.02 -23.86
CA GLN A 35 -13.71 7.83 -23.48
C GLN A 35 -13.47 8.10 -21.98
N GLN A 36 -14.17 9.07 -21.39
CA GLN A 36 -14.07 9.37 -19.97
C GLN A 36 -14.59 8.22 -19.10
N GLN A 37 -15.70 7.60 -19.49
CA GLN A 37 -16.25 6.45 -18.78
C GLN A 37 -15.34 5.22 -18.89
N ILE A 38 -14.78 4.96 -20.08
CA ILE A 38 -13.80 3.88 -20.28
C ILE A 38 -12.58 4.10 -19.38
N ASN A 39 -12.04 5.33 -19.36
CA ASN A 39 -10.90 5.67 -18.53
C ASN A 39 -11.16 5.44 -17.03
N GLN A 40 -12.32 5.88 -16.54
CA GLN A 40 -12.68 5.71 -15.14
C GLN A 40 -12.87 4.24 -14.78
N GLN A 41 -13.62 3.49 -15.60
CA GLN A 41 -13.87 2.07 -15.34
C GLN A 41 -12.59 1.24 -15.45
N ALA A 42 -11.70 1.52 -16.40
CA ALA A 42 -10.40 0.86 -16.47
C ALA A 42 -9.52 1.15 -15.24
N PHE A 43 -9.60 2.36 -14.68
CA PHE A 43 -8.93 2.67 -13.41
C PHE A 43 -9.54 1.91 -12.24
N ASP A 44 -10.87 1.83 -12.16
CA ASP A 44 -11.57 1.09 -11.12
C ASP A 44 -11.23 -0.42 -11.20
N GLN A 45 -11.16 -0.99 -12.40
CA GLN A 45 -10.70 -2.37 -12.63
C GLN A 45 -9.24 -2.56 -12.19
N TRP A 46 -8.36 -1.60 -12.48
CA TRP A 46 -6.97 -1.67 -12.02
C TRP A 46 -6.84 -1.61 -10.49
N LEU A 47 -7.70 -0.85 -9.80
CA LEU A 47 -7.73 -0.81 -8.34
C LEU A 47 -8.07 -2.17 -7.71
N LEU A 48 -8.87 -2.98 -8.41
CA LEU A 48 -9.33 -4.29 -7.95
C LEU A 48 -8.44 -5.46 -8.43
N ALA A 49 -7.65 -5.24 -9.47
CA ALA A 49 -6.76 -6.27 -10.00
C ALA A 49 -5.60 -6.59 -9.06
N ASP A 50 -5.20 -7.86 -8.96
CA ASP A 50 -3.93 -8.23 -8.36
C ASP A 50 -2.77 -7.88 -9.31
N LEU A 51 -1.83 -7.04 -8.87
CA LEU A 51 -0.70 -6.67 -9.72
C LEU A 51 0.18 -7.87 -10.12
N ARG A 52 0.14 -8.97 -9.35
CA ARG A 52 0.87 -10.21 -9.67
C ARG A 52 0.35 -10.89 -10.94
N ASP A 53 -0.93 -10.71 -11.25
CA ASP A 53 -1.52 -11.24 -12.48
C ASP A 53 -1.13 -10.41 -13.71
N LEU A 54 -0.78 -9.14 -13.51
CA LEU A 54 -0.33 -8.26 -14.58
C LEU A 54 1.13 -8.54 -14.99
N ASP A 55 1.93 -9.13 -14.10
CA ASP A 55 3.35 -9.47 -14.31
C ASP A 55 4.14 -8.32 -14.97
N PHE A 56 3.93 -7.10 -14.47
CA PHE A 56 4.45 -5.87 -15.09
C PHE A 56 5.33 -5.09 -14.11
N PRO A 57 6.66 -5.17 -14.25
CA PRO A 57 7.57 -4.53 -13.30
C PRO A 57 7.55 -3.01 -13.49
N VAL A 58 7.35 -2.27 -12.39
CA VAL A 58 7.44 -0.79 -12.40
C VAL A 58 8.56 -0.26 -11.51
N LEU A 59 9.00 -1.05 -10.53
CA LEU A 59 10.10 -0.70 -9.66
C LEU A 59 11.44 -1.12 -10.30
N PRO A 60 12.53 -0.36 -10.11
CA PRO A 60 13.87 -0.77 -10.54
C PRO A 60 14.25 -2.18 -10.05
N GLU A 61 14.92 -2.97 -10.88
CA GLU A 61 15.34 -4.31 -10.48
C GLU A 61 16.35 -4.28 -9.33
N GLY A 62 16.25 -5.25 -8.43
CA GLY A 62 17.30 -5.52 -7.45
C GLY A 62 17.26 -4.62 -6.19
N ILE A 63 16.16 -3.89 -5.95
CA ILE A 63 16.05 -2.96 -4.80
C ILE A 63 16.19 -3.70 -3.47
N ALA A 64 15.57 -4.88 -3.34
CA ALA A 64 15.61 -5.68 -2.12
C ALA A 64 17.04 -6.08 -1.73
N GLN A 65 17.90 -6.37 -2.71
CA GLN A 65 19.27 -6.81 -2.50
C GLN A 65 20.24 -5.64 -2.31
N ALA A 66 19.82 -4.40 -2.62
CA ALA A 66 20.67 -3.23 -2.49
C ALA A 66 20.92 -2.88 -1.00
N ARG A 67 22.20 -2.72 -0.63
CA ARG A 67 22.57 -2.29 0.73
C ARG A 67 22.04 -0.89 1.05
N LYS A 68 22.09 0.02 0.08
CA LYS A 68 21.50 1.36 0.13
C LYS A 68 21.27 1.86 -1.30
N ILE A 69 20.08 2.37 -1.60
CA ILE A 69 19.73 3.01 -2.88
C ILE A 69 18.71 4.14 -2.63
N GLU A 70 18.69 5.14 -3.50
CA GLU A 70 17.68 6.20 -3.53
C GLU A 70 16.80 6.02 -4.76
N LEU A 71 15.51 5.78 -4.53
CA LEU A 71 14.50 5.69 -5.59
C LEU A 71 13.93 7.07 -5.85
N ASN A 72 13.99 7.50 -7.10
CA ASN A 72 13.48 8.80 -7.53
C ASN A 72 12.44 8.59 -8.62
N GLY A 73 11.19 8.93 -8.34
CA GLY A 73 10.12 8.83 -9.32
C GLY A 73 8.74 8.67 -8.69
N THR A 74 7.80 8.22 -9.51
CA THR A 74 6.46 7.85 -9.09
C THR A 74 6.19 6.40 -9.50
N TYR A 75 5.80 5.58 -8.53
CA TYR A 75 5.57 4.15 -8.71
C TYR A 75 4.22 3.77 -8.11
N CYS A 76 3.40 3.07 -8.88
CA CYS A 76 2.14 2.52 -8.40
C CYS A 76 2.37 1.07 -7.97
N VAL A 77 2.12 0.77 -6.69
CA VAL A 77 2.38 -0.52 -6.06
C VAL A 77 1.13 -1.02 -5.34
N GLN A 78 1.10 -2.31 -5.07
CA GLN A 78 0.10 -2.98 -4.24
C GLN A 78 0.67 -3.24 -2.86
N VAL A 79 -0.16 -3.15 -1.83
CA VAL A 79 0.17 -3.58 -0.47
C VAL A 79 -0.47 -4.94 -0.22
N ASP A 80 0.35 -5.97 -0.05
CA ASP A 80 -0.13 -7.33 0.24
C ASP A 80 -0.56 -7.46 1.71
N SER A 81 0.23 -6.87 2.61
CA SER A 81 -0.07 -6.84 4.04
C SER A 81 0.53 -5.62 4.73
N LEU A 82 -0.05 -5.25 5.87
CA LEU A 82 0.40 -4.14 6.69
C LEU A 82 0.20 -4.46 8.18
N LEU A 83 1.18 -4.08 9.00
CA LEU A 83 1.14 -4.30 10.45
C LEU A 83 1.74 -3.10 11.20
N ASP A 84 1.20 -2.77 12.37
CA ASP A 84 1.83 -1.80 13.27
C ASP A 84 2.85 -2.51 14.17
N ILE A 85 4.13 -2.28 13.88
CA ILE A 85 5.28 -2.86 14.59
C ILE A 85 5.71 -2.01 15.81
N SER A 86 5.03 -0.90 16.09
CA SER A 86 5.29 -0.09 17.29
C SER A 86 4.65 -0.66 18.56
N GLN A 87 3.71 -1.60 18.42
CA GLN A 87 2.99 -2.24 19.52
C GLN A 87 3.14 -3.76 19.47
N PRO A 88 3.10 -4.47 20.61
CA PRO A 88 3.12 -5.93 20.60
C PRO A 88 1.91 -6.52 19.86
N ALA A 89 2.17 -7.48 18.96
CA ALA A 89 1.14 -8.15 18.17
C ALA A 89 0.05 -8.80 19.03
N TYR A 90 0.41 -9.38 20.18
CA TYR A 90 -0.55 -9.98 21.10
C TYR A 90 -1.51 -8.95 21.71
N SER A 91 -1.01 -7.78 22.12
CA SER A 91 -1.84 -6.70 22.65
C SER A 91 -2.79 -6.13 21.58
N GLN A 92 -2.34 -6.03 20.34
CA GLN A 92 -3.21 -5.66 19.21
C GLN A 92 -4.30 -6.71 18.98
N LEU A 93 -3.94 -8.01 19.00
CA LEU A 93 -4.87 -9.11 18.84
C LEU A 93 -5.94 -9.16 19.94
N GLN A 94 -5.56 -8.93 21.20
CA GLN A 94 -6.50 -8.85 22.32
C GLN A 94 -7.55 -7.76 22.10
N LYS A 95 -7.11 -6.56 21.68
CA LYS A 95 -8.01 -5.43 21.37
C LYS A 95 -8.94 -5.75 20.21
N LEU A 96 -8.44 -6.37 19.14
CA LEU A 96 -9.25 -6.79 18.00
C LEU A 96 -10.30 -7.84 18.37
N ARG A 97 -10.00 -8.73 19.31
CA ARG A 97 -10.93 -9.74 19.82
C ARG A 97 -11.88 -9.22 20.91
N GLY A 98 -11.67 -8.00 21.40
CA GLY A 98 -12.39 -7.47 22.56
C GLY A 98 -12.13 -8.25 23.85
N THR A 99 -10.97 -8.88 23.97
CA THR A 99 -10.55 -9.66 25.15
C THR A 99 -9.53 -8.92 25.99
N ASP A 100 -9.32 -7.63 25.75
CA ASP A 100 -8.46 -6.79 26.55
C ASP A 100 -9.08 -6.59 27.94
N CYS A 101 -8.36 -7.04 28.97
CA CYS A 101 -8.78 -6.92 30.35
C CYS A 101 -7.97 -5.82 31.02
N ALA A 102 -8.61 -4.70 31.37
CA ALA A 102 -7.94 -3.61 32.08
C ALA A 102 -7.30 -4.06 33.41
N ASN A 103 -7.79 -5.16 34.01
CA ASN A 103 -7.23 -5.73 35.23
C ASN A 103 -5.84 -6.35 35.02
N ASP A 104 -5.48 -6.76 33.79
CA ASP A 104 -4.17 -7.35 33.51
C ASP A 104 -3.02 -6.32 33.63
N GLU A 105 -3.34 -5.03 33.50
CA GLU A 105 -2.38 -3.93 33.66
C GLU A 105 -2.31 -3.38 35.10
N VAL A 106 -3.16 -3.87 36.00
CA VAL A 106 -3.18 -3.45 37.41
C VAL A 106 -2.03 -4.09 38.16
N SER A 107 -1.12 -3.26 38.67
CA SER A 107 0.01 -3.70 39.49
C SER A 107 0.06 -2.93 40.80
N ALA A 108 0.51 -3.60 41.86
CA ALA A 108 0.78 -2.97 43.16
C ALA A 108 2.03 -2.08 43.13
N VAL A 109 2.80 -2.09 42.05
CA VAL A 109 4.01 -1.28 41.87
C VAL A 109 3.60 0.10 41.33
N THR A 110 4.15 1.17 41.90
CA THR A 110 3.98 2.52 41.36
C THR A 110 4.50 2.54 39.92
N GLN A 111 3.60 2.70 38.94
CA GLN A 111 3.99 2.77 37.54
C GLN A 111 4.94 3.97 37.36
N ALA A 112 6.11 3.71 36.78
CA ALA A 112 6.98 4.79 36.35
C ALA A 112 6.24 5.58 35.27
N THR A 113 5.85 6.81 35.59
CA THR A 113 5.23 7.70 34.61
C THR A 113 6.28 8.07 33.57
N GLN A 114 5.91 8.02 32.29
CA GLN A 114 6.79 8.53 31.22
C GLN A 114 7.25 9.93 31.60
N ARG A 115 8.56 10.17 31.52
CA ARG A 115 9.11 11.49 31.80
C ARG A 115 8.54 12.47 30.77
N PRO A 116 8.29 13.75 31.12
CA PRO A 116 7.79 14.73 30.15
C PRO A 116 8.67 14.93 28.90
N TRP A 117 9.96 14.57 28.98
CA TRP A 117 10.92 14.64 27.88
C TRP A 117 11.10 13.31 27.12
N GLU A 118 10.49 12.21 27.58
CA GLU A 118 10.50 10.97 26.83
C GLU A 118 9.55 11.10 25.64
N ALA A 119 10.08 10.82 24.44
CA ALA A 119 9.27 10.83 23.24
C ALA A 119 8.16 9.77 23.39
N LYS A 120 6.92 10.18 23.15
CA LYS A 120 5.81 9.24 23.08
C LYS A 120 6.08 8.26 21.94
N PRO A 121 5.88 6.94 22.15
CA PRO A 121 5.95 5.98 21.06
C PRO A 121 5.01 6.42 19.94
N SER A 122 5.55 6.67 18.75
CA SER A 122 4.76 6.95 17.56
C SER A 122 4.51 5.64 16.83
N ARG A 123 3.31 5.52 16.24
CA ARG A 123 2.96 4.43 15.33
C ARG A 123 4.06 4.22 14.29
N MET A 124 4.34 2.96 13.97
CA MET A 124 5.25 2.57 12.91
C MET A 124 4.66 1.39 12.15
N LEU A 125 4.15 1.65 10.95
CA LEU A 125 3.64 0.61 10.08
C LEU A 125 4.77 -0.04 9.27
N LEU A 126 4.75 -1.37 9.21
CA LEU A 126 5.51 -2.19 8.25
C LEU A 126 4.54 -2.67 7.17
N LEU A 127 4.89 -2.46 5.92
CA LEU A 127 4.11 -2.84 4.75
C LEU A 127 4.91 -3.83 3.91
N GLN A 128 4.23 -4.85 3.39
CA GLN A 128 4.73 -5.67 2.30
C GLN A 128 4.15 -5.11 1.01
N VAL A 129 5.00 -4.57 0.14
CA VAL A 129 4.58 -3.94 -1.13
C VAL A 129 5.11 -4.73 -2.32
N THR A 130 4.35 -4.75 -3.41
CA THR A 130 4.72 -5.43 -4.65
C THR A 130 4.34 -4.57 -5.86
N ASP A 131 5.15 -4.63 -6.92
CA ASP A 131 4.76 -4.13 -8.25
C ASP A 131 4.13 -5.21 -9.13
N GLY A 132 3.97 -6.43 -8.60
CA GLY A 132 3.51 -7.61 -9.34
C GLY A 132 4.63 -8.59 -9.69
N VAL A 133 5.88 -8.12 -9.74
CA VAL A 133 7.04 -8.94 -10.12
C VAL A 133 8.01 -9.11 -8.96
N GLN A 134 8.27 -8.03 -8.21
CA GLN A 134 9.13 -8.04 -7.04
C GLN A 134 8.42 -7.45 -5.82
N SER A 135 8.74 -8.02 -4.66
CA SER A 135 8.23 -7.58 -3.36
C SER A 135 9.32 -6.85 -2.56
N LEU A 136 8.90 -5.85 -1.79
CA LEU A 136 9.74 -5.04 -0.91
C LEU A 136 9.05 -4.83 0.44
N GLU A 137 9.86 -4.63 1.47
CA GLU A 137 9.36 -4.12 2.73
C GLU A 137 9.41 -2.59 2.73
N ALA A 138 8.38 -1.96 3.26
CA ALA A 138 8.35 -0.52 3.46
C ALA A 138 7.96 -0.17 4.89
N MET A 139 8.68 0.78 5.47
CA MET A 139 8.50 1.25 6.83
C MET A 139 7.98 2.69 6.83
N GLU A 140 6.96 2.93 7.63
CA GLU A 140 6.55 4.27 8.04
C GLU A 140 7.64 4.90 8.91
N TYR A 141 8.62 5.53 8.27
CA TYR A 141 9.77 6.16 8.93
C TYR A 141 9.39 7.49 9.60
N GLN A 142 8.44 8.21 9.00
CA GLN A 142 7.75 9.34 9.61
C GLN A 142 6.24 9.09 9.54
N SER A 143 5.46 9.61 10.48
CA SER A 143 4.01 9.41 10.52
C SER A 143 3.34 9.83 9.19
N ILE A 144 2.57 8.91 8.61
CA ILE A 144 1.79 9.04 7.37
C ILE A 144 0.31 8.90 7.72
N PRO A 145 -0.42 10.00 7.97
CA PRO A 145 -1.82 9.94 8.38
C PRO A 145 -2.77 9.22 7.41
N ALA A 146 -2.40 9.15 6.12
CA ALA A 146 -3.16 8.43 5.11
C ALA A 146 -3.09 6.89 5.26
N LEU A 147 -2.10 6.38 6.00
CA LEU A 147 -1.99 4.94 6.27
C LEU A 147 -2.64 4.59 7.61
N SER A 148 -3.24 3.41 7.66
CA SER A 148 -3.79 2.81 8.89
C SER A 148 -3.88 1.29 8.75
N THR A 149 -4.01 0.59 9.87
CA THR A 149 -4.25 -0.87 9.92
C THR A 149 -5.64 -1.28 9.42
N ALA A 150 -6.51 -0.31 9.07
CA ALA A 150 -7.82 -0.57 8.49
C ALA A 150 -7.81 -0.64 6.95
N LEU A 151 -6.66 -0.36 6.31
CA LEU A 151 -6.51 -0.53 4.88
C LEU A 151 -6.66 -2.01 4.50
N ARG A 152 -7.42 -2.27 3.44
CA ARG A 152 -7.70 -3.63 2.97
C ARG A 152 -6.48 -4.20 2.23
N PRO A 153 -6.20 -5.51 2.38
CA PRO A 153 -5.20 -6.20 1.57
C PRO A 153 -5.45 -5.96 0.06
N GLY A 154 -4.37 -5.76 -0.69
CA GLY A 154 -4.44 -5.42 -2.11
C GLY A 154 -4.62 -3.94 -2.42
N VAL A 155 -4.71 -3.07 -1.41
CA VAL A 155 -4.81 -1.61 -1.60
C VAL A 155 -3.66 -1.10 -2.48
N LYS A 156 -3.99 -0.20 -3.41
CA LYS A 156 -3.03 0.42 -4.31
C LYS A 156 -2.51 1.72 -3.72
N LEU A 157 -1.19 1.86 -3.72
CA LEU A 157 -0.48 3.06 -3.30
C LEU A 157 0.28 3.66 -4.48
N GLN A 158 0.36 4.98 -4.51
CA GLN A 158 1.32 5.70 -5.31
C GLN A 158 2.47 6.18 -4.41
N LEU A 159 3.66 5.65 -4.68
CA LEU A 159 4.92 6.04 -4.07
C LEU A 159 5.54 7.20 -4.86
N ASN A 160 5.97 8.27 -4.20
CA ASN A 160 6.38 9.53 -4.81
C ASN A 160 7.71 10.08 -4.27
N GLY A 161 8.46 10.74 -5.14
CA GLY A 161 9.61 11.56 -4.78
C GLY A 161 10.90 10.76 -4.57
N ASN A 162 11.82 11.32 -3.77
CA ASN A 162 13.04 10.63 -3.36
C ASN A 162 12.75 9.78 -2.11
N MET A 163 12.96 8.47 -2.23
CA MET A 163 12.78 7.49 -1.16
C MET A 163 14.06 6.72 -0.95
N VAL A 164 14.53 6.69 0.30
CA VAL A 164 15.71 5.90 0.66
C VAL A 164 15.28 4.46 0.89
N CYS A 165 15.93 3.53 0.19
CA CYS A 165 15.91 2.12 0.52
C CYS A 165 17.23 1.73 1.19
N ARG A 166 17.16 1.04 2.32
CA ARG A 166 18.33 0.56 3.05
C ARG A 166 18.11 -0.86 3.53
N LEU A 167 19.01 -1.77 3.16
CA LEU A 167 18.90 -3.20 3.47
C LEU A 167 17.54 -3.79 3.02
N GLY A 168 17.09 -3.42 1.81
CA GLY A 168 15.80 -3.87 1.27
C GLY A 168 14.54 -3.21 1.86
N MET A 169 14.69 -2.30 2.84
CA MET A 169 13.58 -1.59 3.48
C MET A 169 13.42 -0.19 2.90
N LEU A 170 12.25 0.13 2.36
CA LEU A 170 11.88 1.49 1.95
C LEU A 170 11.52 2.34 3.16
N LEU A 171 12.13 3.52 3.29
CA LEU A 171 11.85 4.46 4.37
C LEU A 171 10.90 5.53 3.85
N LEU A 172 9.62 5.42 4.23
CA LEU A 172 8.54 6.28 3.74
C LEU A 172 8.24 7.40 4.74
N GLY A 173 8.02 8.61 4.20
CA GLY A 173 7.44 9.73 4.92
C GLY A 173 6.11 10.19 4.32
N PRO A 174 5.46 11.20 4.93
CA PRO A 174 4.12 11.64 4.53
C PRO A 174 4.04 12.18 3.09
N SER A 175 5.13 12.73 2.55
CA SER A 175 5.20 13.18 1.16
C SER A 175 5.41 12.06 0.15
N ASN A 176 5.78 10.85 0.60
CA ASN A 176 6.10 9.74 -0.29
C ASN A 176 4.88 8.90 -0.66
N VAL A 177 3.74 9.03 0.03
CA VAL A 177 2.62 8.10 -0.14
C VAL A 177 1.34 8.85 -0.48
N LYS A 178 0.65 8.37 -1.53
CA LYS A 178 -0.74 8.69 -1.82
C LYS A 178 -1.53 7.39 -1.95
N VAL A 179 -2.57 7.22 -1.14
CA VAL A 179 -3.46 6.05 -1.22
C VAL A 179 -4.39 6.23 -2.42
N LEU A 180 -4.41 5.25 -3.33
CA LEU A 180 -5.31 5.24 -4.48
C LEU A 180 -6.61 4.49 -4.18
N GLY A 181 -6.58 3.56 -3.22
CA GLY A 181 -7.72 2.74 -2.82
C GLY A 181 -7.66 1.35 -3.43
N GLY A 182 -8.82 0.72 -3.58
CA GLY A 182 -8.91 -0.66 -4.07
C GLY A 182 -8.61 -1.71 -3.00
N GLU A 183 -8.84 -2.95 -3.38
CA GLU A 183 -8.60 -4.16 -2.60
C GLU A 183 -8.50 -5.35 -3.56
N VAL A 184 -7.88 -6.43 -3.13
CA VAL A 184 -7.80 -7.68 -3.90
C VAL A 184 -8.43 -8.77 -3.06
N GLU A 185 -9.54 -9.34 -3.54
CA GLU A 185 -10.38 -10.27 -2.78
C GLU A 185 -9.60 -11.52 -2.31
N ASP A 186 -8.73 -12.06 -3.17
CA ASP A 186 -7.92 -13.25 -2.86
C ASP A 186 -6.87 -13.03 -1.74
N LEU A 187 -6.64 -11.77 -1.34
CA LEU A 187 -5.74 -11.41 -0.23
C LEU A 187 -6.48 -11.14 1.10
N VAL A 188 -7.82 -11.13 1.10
CA VAL A 188 -8.66 -10.77 2.26
C VAL A 188 -8.96 -11.96 3.16
#